data_AF-A0A8H4XEW8-F1
#
_entry.id   AF-A0A8H4XEW8-F1
#
_cell.length_a   1.000
_cell.length_b   1.000
_cell.length_c   1.000
_cell.angle_alpha   90.00
_cell.angle_beta   90.00
_cell.angle_gamma   90.00
#
_symmetry.space_group_name_H-M   'P 1'
#
loop_
_entity.id
_entity.type
_entity.pdbx_description
1 polymer ?
#
loop_
_entity_poly.entity_id
_entity_poly.type
_entity_poly.pdbx_seq_one_letter_code
_entity_poly.pdbx_strand_id
1 'polypeptide(L)'
;MAIAGSNDEMKPMPFADPLKASYIPTYNLQKPNKKWMILILSVVSFIACMVFASLYGVDYDAMNDEVIPEVTNFTEISSLSTYEESDKECGKRDEVANMTLWNELVEKTSHLIEDKFTIVLQTYKRPTQLEKTLAHLTAAEIPSLGEIVVVWNDDEIEPPKDYISGDTNVSVRFRRSKENSLNQKFLPDPDYMTQGVFLSDDDWNYNITDLEFVFQQWRRAGMHRLTGAFARCWRTDEKGDPVYDYCRGGADQYQLVLTGLAFSHMSYLEYYWSDDRLMTAIRDYIDDQMNCEDIALNFLASMLTCEGPLQVVGLQVVA
;
A
#
# COMPACT_ATOMS: atom_id res chain seq x y z
N MET A 1 -46.99 -6.10 30.01
CA MET A 1 -47.53 -5.13 29.02
C MET A 1 -46.61 -5.19 27.82
N ALA A 2 -47.04 -5.84 26.75
CA ALA A 2 -46.30 -5.93 25.49
C ALA A 2 -46.53 -4.67 24.66
N ILE A 3 -45.51 -4.16 23.97
CA ILE A 3 -45.64 -3.46 22.68
C ILE A 3 -44.48 -3.91 21.79
N ALA A 4 -44.85 -4.40 20.61
CA ALA A 4 -44.01 -4.89 19.53
C ALA A 4 -43.30 -3.76 18.76
N GLY A 5 -42.28 -4.12 17.98
CA GLY A 5 -41.39 -3.19 17.26
C GLY A 5 -41.91 -2.66 15.92
N SER A 6 -41.02 -1.91 15.26
CA SER A 6 -41.00 -1.72 13.81
C SER A 6 -39.55 -1.60 13.31
N ASN A 7 -39.24 -2.39 12.28
CA ASN A 7 -38.14 -2.17 11.35
C ASN A 7 -38.30 -0.82 10.63
N ASP A 8 -37.19 -0.16 10.30
CA ASP A 8 -36.84 0.36 8.96
C ASP A 8 -35.68 1.36 9.09
N GLU A 9 -34.48 0.96 8.67
CA GLU A 9 -33.85 1.26 7.37
C GLU A 9 -32.87 2.43 7.48
N MET A 10 -31.58 2.12 7.32
CA MET A 10 -30.55 3.12 7.02
C MET A 10 -30.93 3.81 5.72
N LYS A 11 -31.29 5.10 5.81
CA LYS A 11 -31.64 5.91 4.65
C LYS A 11 -30.41 6.10 3.75
N PRO A 12 -30.52 5.87 2.43
CA PRO A 12 -29.46 6.21 1.48
C PRO A 12 -29.21 7.72 1.48
N MET A 13 -27.93 8.10 1.37
CA MET A 13 -27.52 9.49 1.20
C MET A 13 -28.10 10.05 -0.12
N PRO A 14 -28.59 11.31 -0.14
CA PRO A 14 -29.24 11.87 -1.31
C PRO A 14 -28.26 12.02 -2.48
N PHE A 15 -28.69 11.58 -3.67
CA PHE A 15 -28.02 11.87 -4.93
C PHE A 15 -28.03 13.38 -5.22
N ALA A 16 -26.89 13.93 -5.63
CA ALA A 16 -26.82 15.28 -6.15
C ALA A 16 -27.59 15.38 -7.49
N ASP A 17 -28.47 16.37 -7.58
CA ASP A 17 -29.27 16.68 -8.76
C ASP A 17 -28.38 17.17 -9.92
N PRO A 18 -28.32 16.47 -11.07
CA PRO A 18 -27.45 16.83 -12.19
C PRO A 18 -27.83 18.17 -12.85
N LEU A 19 -29.00 18.73 -12.52
CA LEU A 19 -29.55 19.93 -13.17
C LEU A 19 -28.98 21.26 -12.62
N LYS A 20 -28.01 21.22 -11.69
CA LYS A 20 -27.34 22.42 -11.14
C LYS A 20 -25.84 22.53 -11.46
N ALA A 21 -25.33 21.76 -12.42
CA ALA A 21 -23.97 21.97 -12.92
C ALA A 21 -23.91 23.23 -13.81
N SER A 22 -23.03 24.16 -13.46
CA SER A 22 -22.74 25.37 -14.24
C SER A 22 -22.16 25.03 -15.63
N TYR A 23 -22.65 25.71 -16.65
CA TYR A 23 -22.33 25.55 -18.07
C TYR A 23 -20.83 25.78 -18.36
N ILE A 24 -20.14 24.78 -18.91
CA ILE A 24 -18.79 24.88 -19.49
C ILE A 24 -18.94 24.92 -21.02
N PRO A 25 -18.29 25.85 -21.75
CA PRO A 25 -18.53 26.01 -23.18
C PRO A 25 -18.02 24.82 -24.00
N THR A 26 -18.82 24.47 -25.00
CA THR A 26 -18.60 23.36 -25.92
C THR A 26 -17.37 23.57 -26.81
N TYR A 27 -16.42 22.63 -26.79
CA TYR A 27 -15.39 22.52 -27.81
C TYR A 27 -15.92 21.75 -29.02
N ASN A 28 -15.77 22.34 -30.20
CA ASN A 28 -16.16 21.75 -31.48
C ASN A 28 -15.35 20.47 -31.77
N LEU A 29 -16.08 19.37 -32.03
CA LEU A 29 -15.55 18.11 -32.56
C LEU A 29 -15.00 18.31 -33.99
N GLN A 30 -13.68 18.27 -34.15
CA GLN A 30 -13.05 17.98 -35.45
C GLN A 30 -12.87 16.47 -35.63
N LYS A 31 -13.41 15.94 -36.73
CA LYS A 31 -13.25 14.54 -37.17
C LYS A 31 -11.76 14.15 -37.35
N PRO A 32 -11.33 12.93 -36.98
CA PRO A 32 -9.94 12.52 -37.10
C PRO A 32 -9.62 12.01 -38.50
N ASN A 33 -8.53 12.52 -39.08
CA ASN A 33 -7.92 12.02 -40.32
C ASN A 33 -6.39 11.94 -40.16
N LYS A 34 -5.86 11.31 -39.09
CA LYS A 34 -4.39 11.23 -38.86
C LYS A 34 -3.87 9.96 -38.17
N LYS A 35 -4.57 8.81 -38.21
CA LYS A 35 -4.03 7.56 -37.62
C LYS A 35 -2.79 7.01 -38.37
N TRP A 36 -2.70 7.23 -39.68
CA TRP A 36 -1.57 6.72 -40.49
C TRP A 36 -0.29 7.56 -40.36
N MET A 37 -0.38 8.85 -40.00
CA MET A 37 0.77 9.74 -39.94
C MET A 37 1.67 9.45 -38.72
N ILE A 38 1.06 9.04 -37.60
CA ILE A 38 1.77 8.67 -36.36
C ILE A 38 2.52 7.35 -36.54
N LEU A 39 1.90 6.38 -37.24
CA LEU A 39 2.54 5.10 -37.56
C LEU A 39 3.78 5.30 -38.45
N ILE A 40 3.69 6.16 -39.46
CA ILE A 40 4.81 6.46 -40.37
C ILE A 40 5.96 7.12 -39.60
N LEU A 41 5.69 8.08 -38.72
CA LEU A 41 6.71 8.75 -37.91
C LEU A 41 7.41 7.78 -36.93
N SER A 42 6.66 6.85 -36.33
CA SER A 42 7.21 5.83 -35.43
C SER A 42 8.14 4.85 -36.17
N VAL A 43 7.74 4.37 -37.35
CA VAL A 43 8.55 3.44 -38.15
C VAL A 43 9.83 4.11 -38.68
N VAL A 44 9.74 5.37 -39.11
CA VAL A 44 10.92 6.13 -39.56
C VAL A 44 11.90 6.37 -38.41
N SER A 45 11.41 6.68 -37.20
CA SER A 45 12.26 6.82 -36.01
C SER A 45 12.96 5.51 -35.62
N PHE A 46 12.25 4.39 -35.69
CA PHE A 46 12.79 3.07 -35.38
C PHE A 46 13.88 2.65 -36.37
N ILE A 47 13.66 2.87 -37.67
CA ILE A 47 14.67 2.60 -38.70
C ILE A 47 15.88 3.52 -38.53
N ALA A 48 15.68 4.79 -38.20
CA ALA A 48 16.79 5.70 -37.91
C ALA A 48 17.62 5.25 -36.71
N CYS A 49 16.99 4.77 -35.62
CA CYS A 49 17.68 4.21 -34.46
C CYS A 49 18.48 2.94 -34.80
N MET A 50 17.90 2.02 -35.59
CA MET A 50 18.59 0.80 -36.05
C MET A 50 19.80 1.12 -36.95
N VAL A 51 19.68 2.12 -37.82
CA VAL A 51 20.79 2.58 -38.67
C VAL A 51 21.87 3.26 -37.82
N PHE A 52 21.50 4.03 -36.79
CA PHE A 52 22.45 4.62 -35.86
C PHE A 52 23.19 3.55 -35.04
N ALA A 53 22.47 2.56 -34.51
CA ALA A 53 23.04 1.45 -33.76
C ALA A 53 24.01 0.59 -34.61
N SER A 54 23.71 0.40 -35.90
CA SER A 54 24.59 -0.34 -36.81
C SER A 54 25.81 0.46 -37.31
N LEU A 55 25.72 1.79 -37.39
CA LEU A 55 26.85 2.65 -37.78
C LEU A 55 27.81 2.94 -36.63
N TYR A 56 27.32 2.95 -35.39
CA TYR A 56 28.12 3.33 -34.21
C TYR A 56 28.44 2.19 -33.25
N GLY A 57 28.06 0.95 -33.57
CA GLY A 57 28.54 -0.29 -32.94
C GLY A 57 28.61 -0.23 -31.40
N VAL A 58 27.50 -0.54 -30.73
CA VAL A 58 27.51 -0.75 -29.28
C VAL A 58 28.25 -2.05 -29.00
N ASP A 59 29.35 -1.97 -28.25
CA ASP A 59 30.17 -3.11 -27.84
C ASP A 59 29.45 -3.91 -26.75
N TYR A 60 28.95 -5.09 -27.11
CA TYR A 60 28.14 -5.96 -26.24
C TYR A 60 28.99 -6.85 -25.31
N ASP A 61 30.31 -6.89 -25.49
CA ASP A 61 31.20 -7.73 -24.67
C ASP A 61 31.57 -7.09 -23.32
N ALA A 62 31.14 -5.85 -23.04
CA ALA A 62 31.36 -5.16 -21.76
C ALA A 62 30.27 -5.44 -20.68
N MET A 63 29.29 -6.31 -20.93
CA MET A 63 28.17 -6.59 -20.01
C MET A 63 28.27 -7.94 -19.27
N ASN A 64 29.43 -8.60 -19.26
CA ASN A 64 29.65 -9.80 -18.45
C ASN A 64 30.90 -9.65 -17.60
N ASP A 65 30.81 -8.85 -16.54
CA ASP A 65 31.61 -8.99 -15.31
C ASP A 65 31.10 -7.98 -14.27
N GLU A 66 29.90 -8.23 -13.72
CA GLU A 66 29.51 -7.62 -12.45
C GLU A 66 29.50 -8.70 -11.37
N VAL A 67 30.54 -8.65 -10.54
CA VAL A 67 30.59 -9.33 -9.24
C VAL A 67 29.52 -8.69 -8.37
N ILE A 68 28.50 -9.46 -8.01
CA ILE A 68 27.43 -9.04 -7.09
C ILE A 68 28.07 -8.76 -5.71
N PRO A 69 28.06 -7.52 -5.20
CA PRO A 69 28.50 -7.26 -3.84
C PRO A 69 27.41 -7.74 -2.87
N GLU A 70 27.84 -8.39 -1.80
CA GLU A 70 27.02 -8.71 -0.64
C GLU A 70 26.69 -7.40 0.09
N VAL A 71 25.48 -6.85 -0.12
CA VAL A 71 25.08 -5.54 0.44
C VAL A 71 24.56 -5.72 1.87
N THR A 72 25.41 -5.39 2.85
CA THR A 72 25.10 -5.51 4.29
C THR A 72 24.85 -4.16 4.97
N ASN A 73 24.42 -3.11 4.26
CA ASN A 73 24.22 -1.80 4.90
C ASN A 73 23.03 -1.00 4.34
N PHE A 74 22.10 -0.63 5.24
CA PHE A 74 20.87 0.12 4.98
C PHE A 74 21.10 1.49 4.32
N THR A 75 22.34 1.98 4.32
CA THR A 75 22.75 3.22 3.66
C THR A 75 22.68 3.12 2.12
N GLU A 76 22.81 1.94 1.53
CA GLU A 76 22.72 1.81 0.06
C GLU A 76 21.28 1.82 -0.47
N ILE A 77 20.29 1.40 0.33
CA ILE A 77 18.85 1.55 0.02
C ILE A 77 18.48 3.03 -0.09
N SER A 78 19.14 3.90 0.68
CA SER A 78 18.94 5.35 0.58
C SER A 78 19.33 5.94 -0.78
N SER A 79 20.20 5.26 -1.55
CA SER A 79 20.62 5.70 -2.88
C SER A 79 19.58 5.46 -3.99
N LEU A 80 18.56 4.64 -3.73
CA LEU A 80 17.39 4.47 -4.60
C LEU A 80 16.38 5.62 -4.44
N SER A 81 16.41 6.31 -3.30
CA SER A 81 15.56 7.48 -3.06
C SER A 81 16.06 8.69 -3.83
N THR A 82 15.22 9.20 -4.75
CA THR A 82 15.47 10.49 -5.40
C THR A 82 15.00 11.68 -4.56
N TYR A 83 14.59 11.45 -3.31
CA TYR A 83 14.12 12.47 -2.38
C TYR A 83 15.22 12.76 -1.34
N GLU A 84 15.81 13.94 -1.41
CA GLU A 84 16.72 14.46 -0.38
C GLU A 84 15.90 15.25 0.66
N GLU A 85 15.82 14.71 1.87
CA GLU A 85 15.16 15.36 3.01
C GLU A 85 16.19 16.16 3.82
N SER A 86 15.83 17.36 4.28
CA SER A 86 16.69 18.17 5.16
C SER A 86 16.99 17.44 6.47
N ASP A 87 18.16 17.71 7.09
CA ASP A 87 18.68 17.10 8.32
C ASP A 87 17.61 16.40 9.19
N LYS A 88 17.60 15.06 9.17
CA LYS A 88 16.65 14.22 9.90
C LYS A 88 16.86 14.38 11.41
N GLU A 89 16.06 15.22 12.04
CA GLU A 89 15.96 15.24 13.51
C GLU A 89 15.02 14.13 13.98
N CYS A 90 15.61 13.03 14.41
CA CYS A 90 14.91 12.04 15.21
C CYS A 90 14.53 12.67 16.56
N GLY A 91 13.29 12.49 17.00
CA GLY A 91 12.89 12.76 18.38
C GLY A 91 13.60 11.81 19.35
N LYS A 92 12.91 11.41 20.42
CA LYS A 92 13.45 10.51 21.44
C LYS A 92 13.49 9.02 21.01
N ARG A 93 13.75 8.73 19.73
CA ARG A 93 13.73 7.35 19.19
C ARG A 93 14.59 6.43 20.04
N ASP A 94 15.84 6.80 20.27
CA ASP A 94 16.81 5.91 20.94
C ASP A 94 16.49 5.72 22.45
N GLU A 95 15.55 6.50 23.01
CA GLU A 95 15.00 6.29 24.36
C GLU A 95 13.84 5.29 24.37
N VAL A 96 13.16 5.06 23.24
CA VAL A 96 11.88 4.31 23.15
C VAL A 96 12.02 3.05 22.30
N ALA A 97 12.71 3.12 21.17
CA ALA A 97 12.87 2.05 20.21
C ALA A 97 14.03 1.12 20.59
N ASN A 98 13.80 -0.19 20.47
CA ASN A 98 14.85 -1.18 20.55
C ASN A 98 15.58 -1.27 19.21
N MET A 99 16.60 -0.43 19.03
CA MET A 99 17.33 -0.34 17.76
C MET A 99 18.14 -1.59 17.43
N THR A 100 18.55 -2.38 18.43
CA THR A 100 19.20 -3.68 18.20
C THR A 100 18.23 -4.65 17.54
N LEU A 101 17.03 -4.82 18.10
CA LEU A 101 15.97 -5.63 17.51
C LEU A 101 15.59 -5.14 16.11
N TRP A 102 15.47 -3.82 15.93
CA TRP A 102 15.15 -3.25 14.62
C TRP A 102 16.16 -3.65 13.55
N ASN A 103 17.45 -3.51 13.84
CA ASN A 103 18.51 -3.88 12.89
C ASN A 103 18.50 -5.38 12.58
N GLU A 104 18.28 -6.24 13.59
CA GLU A 104 18.15 -7.69 13.39
C GLU A 104 16.96 -8.05 12.48
N LEU A 105 15.81 -7.37 12.63
CA LEU A 105 14.61 -7.64 11.83
C LEU A 105 14.72 -7.09 10.39
N VAL A 106 15.42 -5.97 10.22
CA VAL A 106 15.82 -5.47 8.91
C VAL A 106 16.70 -6.50 8.20
N GLU A 107 17.74 -7.01 8.87
CA GLU A 107 18.61 -8.05 8.32
C GLU A 107 17.82 -9.33 8.00
N LYS A 108 16.95 -9.77 8.92
CA LYS A 108 16.06 -10.93 8.75
C LYS A 108 15.23 -10.83 7.47
N THR A 109 14.74 -9.65 7.11
CA THR A 109 13.85 -9.44 5.95
C THR A 109 14.56 -9.02 4.67
N SER A 110 15.88 -8.79 4.72
CA SER A 110 16.68 -8.33 3.58
C SER A 110 16.69 -9.30 2.39
N HIS A 111 16.56 -10.61 2.65
CA HIS A 111 16.56 -11.65 1.62
C HIS A 111 15.24 -11.77 0.84
N LEU A 112 14.18 -11.09 1.28
CA LEU A 112 12.88 -11.12 0.62
C LEU A 112 12.93 -10.36 -0.71
N ILE A 113 12.04 -10.72 -1.64
CA ILE A 113 11.94 -10.14 -2.97
C ILE A 113 11.48 -8.68 -2.88
N GLU A 114 12.26 -7.76 -3.45
CA GLU A 114 11.99 -6.32 -3.38
C GLU A 114 11.13 -5.82 -4.55
N ASP A 115 11.22 -6.45 -5.72
CA ASP A 115 10.52 -6.02 -6.94
C ASP A 115 9.11 -6.59 -7.10
N LYS A 116 8.62 -7.28 -6.06
CA LYS A 116 7.24 -7.78 -5.94
C LYS A 116 6.64 -7.42 -4.59
N PHE A 117 5.32 -7.55 -4.48
CA PHE A 117 4.60 -7.36 -3.23
C PHE A 117 3.52 -8.41 -2.97
N THR A 118 3.19 -8.58 -1.69
CA THR A 118 2.06 -9.39 -1.22
C THR A 118 0.93 -8.47 -0.77
N ILE A 119 -0.31 -8.76 -1.20
CA ILE A 119 -1.50 -8.11 -0.64
C ILE A 119 -1.92 -8.89 0.61
N VAL A 120 -2.11 -8.20 1.73
CA VAL A 120 -2.68 -8.76 2.96
C VAL A 120 -4.05 -8.13 3.17
N LEU A 121 -5.09 -8.93 2.96
CA LEU A 121 -6.49 -8.51 2.96
C LEU A 121 -7.21 -9.06 4.19
N GLN A 122 -7.59 -8.20 5.13
CA GLN A 122 -8.32 -8.64 6.32
C GLN A 122 -9.83 -8.64 6.09
N THR A 123 -10.51 -9.71 6.51
CA THR A 123 -11.96 -9.84 6.39
C THR A 123 -12.61 -10.45 7.64
N TYR A 124 -13.81 -9.97 7.97
CA TYR A 124 -14.64 -10.51 9.04
C TYR A 124 -16.12 -10.40 8.68
N LYS A 125 -16.80 -11.55 8.55
CA LYS A 125 -18.25 -11.65 8.31
C LYS A 125 -18.79 -10.81 7.12
N ARG A 126 -17.97 -10.65 6.07
CA ARG A 126 -18.30 -9.92 4.83
C ARG A 126 -17.95 -10.71 3.54
N PRO A 127 -18.47 -11.94 3.38
CA PRO A 127 -18.07 -12.82 2.27
C PRO A 127 -18.34 -12.18 0.89
N THR A 128 -19.42 -11.43 0.73
CA THR A 128 -19.77 -10.77 -0.55
C THR A 128 -18.80 -9.65 -0.92
N GLN A 129 -18.32 -8.88 0.06
CA GLN A 129 -17.35 -7.81 -0.17
C GLN A 129 -15.99 -8.43 -0.51
N LEU A 130 -15.56 -9.42 0.29
CA LEU A 130 -14.35 -10.19 0.01
C LEU A 130 -14.35 -10.78 -1.40
N GLU A 131 -15.44 -11.43 -1.82
CA GLU A 131 -15.57 -12.01 -3.17
C GLU A 131 -15.40 -10.95 -4.26
N LYS A 132 -16.02 -9.77 -4.09
CA LYS A 132 -15.89 -8.66 -5.04
C LYS A 132 -14.46 -8.11 -5.10
N THR A 133 -13.83 -7.95 -3.95
CA THR A 133 -12.46 -7.42 -3.84
C THR A 133 -11.47 -8.41 -4.46
N LEU A 134 -11.59 -9.71 -4.19
CA LEU A 134 -10.77 -10.73 -4.83
C LEU A 134 -11.00 -10.80 -6.34
N ALA A 135 -12.25 -10.81 -6.80
CA ALA A 135 -12.57 -10.82 -8.22
C ALA A 135 -11.97 -9.61 -8.95
N HIS A 136 -11.97 -8.44 -8.32
CA HIS A 136 -11.36 -7.23 -8.85
C HIS A 136 -9.82 -7.33 -8.90
N LEU A 137 -9.17 -7.75 -7.81
CA LEU A 137 -7.72 -7.90 -7.73
C LEU A 137 -7.17 -8.99 -8.65
N THR A 138 -8.01 -9.96 -9.02
CA THR A 138 -7.65 -11.04 -9.95
C THR A 138 -8.27 -10.88 -11.34
N ALA A 139 -8.88 -9.73 -11.67
CA ALA A 139 -9.54 -9.52 -12.97
C ALA A 139 -8.54 -9.33 -14.13
N ALA A 140 -7.33 -8.84 -13.83
CA ALA A 140 -6.25 -8.67 -14.78
C ALA A 140 -4.90 -8.65 -14.05
N GLU A 141 -3.82 -8.87 -14.80
CA GLU A 141 -2.47 -8.95 -14.25
C GLU A 141 -2.03 -7.61 -13.64
N ILE A 142 -1.58 -7.67 -12.38
CA ILE A 142 -0.86 -6.59 -11.71
C ILE A 142 0.62 -7.00 -11.74
N PRO A 143 1.50 -6.30 -12.49
CA PRO A 143 2.84 -6.80 -12.83
C PRO A 143 3.68 -7.24 -11.63
N SER A 144 3.63 -6.47 -10.54
CA SER A 144 4.46 -6.73 -9.36
C SER A 144 3.75 -7.51 -8.25
N LEU A 145 2.50 -7.95 -8.46
CA LEU A 145 1.76 -8.73 -7.46
C LEU A 145 2.29 -10.18 -7.40
N GLY A 146 2.79 -10.58 -6.23
CA GLY A 146 3.26 -11.94 -5.97
C GLY A 146 2.14 -12.88 -5.52
N GLU A 147 1.43 -12.50 -4.47
CA GLU A 147 0.33 -13.27 -3.89
C GLU A 147 -0.68 -12.38 -3.17
N ILE A 148 -1.86 -12.93 -2.89
CA ILE A 148 -2.88 -12.34 -2.02
C ILE A 148 -3.08 -13.28 -0.84
N VAL A 149 -2.95 -12.75 0.37
CA VAL A 149 -3.17 -13.47 1.62
C VAL A 149 -4.37 -12.85 2.32
N VAL A 150 -5.44 -13.64 2.40
CA VAL A 150 -6.67 -13.26 3.08
C VAL A 150 -6.55 -13.64 4.55
N VAL A 151 -6.52 -12.63 5.42
CA VAL A 151 -6.54 -12.80 6.86
C VAL A 151 -7.99 -12.99 7.29
N TRP A 152 -8.33 -14.25 7.57
CA TRP A 152 -9.68 -14.70 7.90
C TRP A 152 -9.91 -14.59 9.40
N ASN A 153 -10.57 -13.51 9.82
CA ASN A 153 -10.81 -13.21 11.24
C ASN A 153 -12.08 -13.85 11.81
N ASP A 154 -12.82 -14.62 11.02
CA ASP A 154 -13.97 -15.37 11.54
C ASP A 154 -13.50 -16.73 12.08
N ASP A 155 -13.24 -16.79 13.38
CA ASP A 155 -12.77 -18.01 14.06
C ASP A 155 -13.87 -19.06 14.24
N GLU A 156 -15.14 -18.72 13.99
CA GLU A 156 -16.29 -19.62 14.09
C GLU A 156 -16.49 -20.50 12.84
N ILE A 157 -15.94 -20.08 11.69
CA ILE A 157 -16.16 -20.72 10.38
C ILE A 157 -14.82 -21.00 9.70
N GLU A 158 -14.71 -22.17 9.05
CA GLU A 158 -13.53 -22.48 8.24
C GLU A 158 -13.41 -21.53 7.05
N PRO A 159 -12.19 -21.01 6.76
CA PRO A 159 -11.98 -20.22 5.56
C PRO A 159 -12.22 -21.06 4.29
N PRO A 160 -12.45 -20.39 3.15
CA PRO A 160 -12.34 -21.03 1.84
C PRO A 160 -10.97 -21.70 1.64
N LYS A 161 -10.90 -22.61 0.66
CA LYS A 161 -9.63 -23.22 0.26
C LYS A 161 -8.80 -22.24 -0.55
N ASP A 162 -7.49 -22.32 -0.38
CA ASP A 162 -6.51 -21.66 -1.24
C ASP A 162 -6.73 -22.03 -2.70
N TYR A 163 -6.45 -21.08 -3.60
CA TYR A 163 -6.55 -21.29 -5.03
C TYR A 163 -5.54 -20.43 -5.79
N ILE A 164 -5.38 -20.74 -7.08
CA ILE A 164 -4.64 -19.92 -8.03
C ILE A 164 -5.66 -19.34 -9.01
N SER A 165 -5.64 -18.03 -9.20
CA SER A 165 -6.50 -17.36 -10.17
C SER A 165 -6.24 -17.91 -11.57
N GLY A 166 -7.30 -18.34 -12.26
CA GLY A 166 -7.19 -18.83 -13.63
C GLY A 166 -6.82 -17.75 -14.66
N ASP A 167 -7.20 -16.49 -14.37
CA ASP A 167 -7.01 -15.36 -15.28
C ASP A 167 -5.63 -14.72 -15.13
N THR A 168 -5.07 -14.71 -13.91
CA THR A 168 -3.84 -13.97 -13.58
C THR A 168 -2.71 -14.84 -13.02
N ASN A 169 -2.96 -16.12 -12.73
CA ASN A 169 -2.03 -17.03 -12.07
C ASN A 169 -1.52 -16.55 -10.69
N VAL A 170 -2.19 -15.56 -10.08
CA VAL A 170 -1.92 -15.09 -8.72
C VAL A 170 -2.44 -16.10 -7.70
N SER A 171 -1.62 -16.46 -6.73
CA SER A 171 -2.04 -17.31 -5.61
C SER A 171 -2.87 -16.51 -4.61
N VAL A 172 -4.00 -17.09 -4.18
CA VAL A 172 -4.85 -16.57 -3.12
C VAL A 172 -4.86 -17.59 -1.98
N ARG A 173 -4.31 -17.20 -0.83
CA ARG A 173 -4.15 -18.04 0.36
C ARG A 173 -4.97 -17.50 1.51
N PHE A 174 -5.67 -18.38 2.23
CA PHE A 174 -6.47 -18.01 3.39
C PHE A 174 -5.72 -18.36 4.68
N ARG A 175 -5.36 -17.33 5.45
CA ARG A 175 -4.75 -17.48 6.76
C ARG A 175 -5.80 -17.29 7.85
N ARG A 176 -6.18 -18.38 8.50
CA ARG A 176 -7.12 -18.35 9.63
C ARG A 176 -6.47 -17.70 10.84
N SER A 177 -7.12 -16.67 11.37
CA SER A 177 -6.76 -16.06 12.64
C SER A 177 -7.29 -16.90 13.81
N LYS A 178 -6.60 -16.81 14.96
CA LYS A 178 -7.04 -17.49 16.20
C LYS A 178 -8.22 -16.79 16.87
N GLU A 179 -8.40 -15.51 16.56
CA GLU A 179 -9.42 -14.64 17.12
C GLU A 179 -9.72 -13.51 16.13
N ASN A 180 -10.88 -12.87 16.29
CA ASN A 180 -11.20 -11.65 15.56
C ASN A 180 -10.44 -10.45 16.16
N SER A 181 -9.30 -10.12 15.58
CA SER A 181 -8.45 -9.00 16.01
C SER A 181 -7.94 -8.20 14.81
N LEU A 182 -7.94 -6.87 14.94
CA LEU A 182 -7.37 -5.98 13.91
C LEU A 182 -5.84 -6.11 13.80
N ASN A 183 -5.18 -6.67 14.82
CA ASN A 183 -3.74 -6.93 14.79
C ASN A 183 -3.37 -8.00 13.76
N GLN A 184 -4.29 -8.91 13.42
CA GLN A 184 -3.97 -10.11 12.62
C GLN A 184 -3.48 -9.78 11.20
N LYS A 185 -3.87 -8.63 10.64
CA LYS A 185 -3.34 -8.15 9.36
C LYS A 185 -1.85 -7.77 9.41
N PHE A 186 -1.28 -7.58 10.59
CA PHE A 186 0.14 -7.28 10.79
C PHE A 186 0.98 -8.48 11.24
N LEU A 187 0.37 -9.65 11.48
CA LEU A 187 1.11 -10.86 11.84
C LEU A 187 1.98 -11.32 10.64
N PRO A 188 3.32 -11.39 10.80
CA PRO A 188 4.20 -11.94 9.78
C PRO A 188 3.87 -13.40 9.50
N ASP A 189 4.05 -13.80 8.25
CA ASP A 189 3.82 -15.14 7.77
C ASP A 189 5.14 -15.72 7.25
N PRO A 190 5.57 -16.91 7.70
CA PRO A 190 6.81 -17.53 7.21
C PRO A 190 6.80 -17.82 5.70
N ASP A 191 5.62 -17.87 5.07
CA ASP A 191 5.47 -18.10 3.64
C ASP A 191 5.54 -16.79 2.82
N TYR A 192 5.59 -15.62 3.47
CA TYR A 192 5.74 -14.35 2.75
C TYR A 192 7.11 -14.28 2.08
N MET A 193 7.10 -13.91 0.80
CA MET A 193 8.31 -13.86 -0.03
C MET A 193 8.75 -12.44 -0.41
N THR A 194 8.00 -11.40 -0.03
CA THR A 194 8.22 -10.03 -0.50
C THR A 194 8.51 -9.06 0.64
N GLN A 195 9.38 -8.08 0.38
CA GLN A 195 9.62 -6.97 1.31
C GLN A 195 8.43 -6.02 1.38
N GLY A 196 7.80 -5.76 0.23
CA GLY A 196 6.60 -4.93 0.12
C GLY A 196 5.35 -5.70 0.53
N VAL A 197 4.58 -5.13 1.44
CA VAL A 197 3.28 -5.65 1.86
C VAL A 197 2.23 -4.57 1.67
N PHE A 198 1.24 -4.85 0.82
CA PHE A 198 0.08 -3.99 0.65
C PHE A 198 -1.03 -4.40 1.63
N LEU A 199 -1.23 -3.59 2.66
CA LEU A 199 -2.25 -3.78 3.68
C LEU A 199 -3.58 -3.25 3.17
N SER A 200 -4.63 -4.08 3.25
CA SER A 200 -5.96 -3.75 2.75
C SER A 200 -7.09 -4.23 3.66
N ASP A 201 -8.15 -3.43 3.75
CA ASP A 201 -9.47 -3.88 4.24
C ASP A 201 -10.26 -4.53 3.09
N ASP A 202 -11.34 -5.26 3.42
CA ASP A 202 -12.13 -6.05 2.46
C ASP A 202 -13.16 -5.27 1.61
N ASP A 203 -13.28 -3.95 1.79
CA ASP A 203 -14.33 -3.12 1.18
C ASP A 203 -13.80 -1.99 0.28
N TRP A 204 -12.52 -2.02 -0.11
CA TRP A 204 -11.90 -1.02 -0.98
C TRP A 204 -11.56 -1.54 -2.38
N ASN A 205 -11.80 -0.69 -3.38
CA ASN A 205 -11.50 -0.96 -4.80
C ASN A 205 -10.53 0.09 -5.35
N TYR A 206 -9.22 -0.19 -5.31
CA TYR A 206 -8.22 0.56 -6.07
C TYR A 206 -8.25 0.17 -7.53
N ASN A 207 -8.02 1.10 -8.47
CA ASN A 207 -7.72 0.65 -9.84
C ASN A 207 -6.42 -0.17 -9.82
N ILE A 208 -6.41 -1.33 -10.50
CA ILE A 208 -5.25 -2.21 -10.57
C ILE A 208 -4.01 -1.50 -11.14
N THR A 209 -4.18 -0.51 -12.03
CA THR A 209 -3.08 0.31 -12.55
C THR A 209 -2.51 1.26 -11.50
N ASP A 210 -3.36 1.70 -10.56
CA ASP A 210 -2.92 2.57 -9.46
C ASP A 210 -2.15 1.77 -8.41
N LEU A 211 -2.51 0.50 -8.16
CA LEU A 211 -1.74 -0.37 -7.25
C LEU A 211 -0.29 -0.53 -7.71
N GLU A 212 -0.08 -0.83 -9.00
CA GLU A 212 1.25 -0.93 -9.59
C GLU A 212 2.00 0.41 -9.48
N PHE A 213 1.35 1.52 -9.82
CA PHE A 213 1.96 2.84 -9.71
C PHE A 213 2.39 3.17 -8.27
N VAL A 214 1.51 2.95 -7.29
CA VAL A 214 1.77 3.21 -5.87
C VAL A 214 2.91 2.31 -5.38
N PHE A 215 2.95 1.04 -5.78
CA PHE A 215 4.05 0.13 -5.45
C PHE A 215 5.39 0.68 -5.95
N GLN A 216 5.47 1.13 -7.20
CA GLN A 216 6.70 1.71 -7.74
C GLN A 216 7.09 3.02 -7.03
N GLN A 217 6.12 3.81 -6.54
CA GLN A 217 6.42 4.98 -5.70
C GLN A 217 6.95 4.57 -4.32
N TRP A 218 6.38 3.52 -3.72
CA TRP A 218 6.86 2.95 -2.47
C TRP A 218 8.30 2.44 -2.61
N ARG A 219 8.62 1.69 -3.66
CA ARG A 219 10.00 1.24 -3.94
C ARG A 219 10.97 2.41 -4.10
N ARG A 220 10.55 3.43 -4.83
CA ARG A 220 11.41 4.58 -5.14
C ARG A 220 11.64 5.51 -3.95
N ALA A 221 10.64 5.74 -3.10
CA ALA A 221 10.71 6.82 -2.10
C ALA A 221 10.05 6.48 -0.76
N GLY A 222 9.43 5.32 -0.63
CA GLY A 222 8.55 4.96 0.48
C GLY A 222 8.96 3.73 1.28
N MET A 223 10.05 3.03 0.97
CA MET A 223 10.45 1.82 1.71
C MET A 223 10.70 2.09 3.20
N HIS A 224 11.11 3.32 3.55
CA HIS A 224 11.32 3.76 4.94
C HIS A 224 10.06 4.37 5.59
N ARG A 225 8.90 4.25 4.93
CA ARG A 225 7.66 4.93 5.27
C ARG A 225 6.48 3.98 5.10
N LEU A 226 5.35 4.34 5.69
CA LEU A 226 4.06 3.83 5.19
C LEU A 226 3.63 4.67 4.00
N THR A 227 3.19 4.01 2.92
CA THR A 227 2.85 4.69 1.67
C THR A 227 1.43 4.33 1.21
N GLY A 228 0.51 5.30 1.15
CA GLY A 228 -0.90 5.03 0.79
C GLY A 228 -1.72 6.27 0.46
N ALA A 229 -2.96 6.10 -0.01
CA ALA A 229 -3.80 7.24 -0.41
C ALA A 229 -4.45 7.99 0.75
N PHE A 230 -4.80 7.28 1.82
CA PHE A 230 -5.71 7.80 2.82
C PHE A 230 -4.96 8.54 3.92
N ALA A 231 -4.51 9.75 3.58
CA ALA A 231 -3.92 10.66 4.54
C ALA A 231 -4.92 11.02 5.66
N ARG A 232 -4.40 11.10 6.89
CA ARG A 232 -5.06 11.69 8.05
C ARG A 232 -4.12 12.65 8.75
N CYS A 233 -4.75 13.54 9.49
CA CYS A 233 -4.07 14.55 10.28
C CYS A 233 -4.41 14.37 11.76
N TRP A 234 -3.46 14.72 12.62
CA TRP A 234 -3.75 14.93 14.02
C TRP A 234 -3.89 16.43 14.30
N ARG A 235 -4.75 16.77 15.25
CA ARG A 235 -4.90 18.12 15.77
C ARG A 235 -5.30 18.05 17.23
N THR A 236 -5.16 19.16 17.93
CA THR A 236 -5.77 19.34 19.24
C THR A 236 -7.18 19.90 19.05
N ASP A 237 -8.17 19.36 19.75
CA ASP A 237 -9.52 19.91 19.76
C ASP A 237 -9.65 21.11 20.72
N GLU A 238 -10.86 21.66 20.84
CA GLU A 238 -11.14 22.81 21.70
C GLU A 238 -10.90 22.54 23.20
N LYS A 239 -10.83 21.27 23.60
CA LYS A 239 -10.62 20.84 25.00
C LYS A 239 -9.15 20.55 25.30
N GLY A 240 -8.28 20.53 24.30
CA GLY A 240 -6.89 20.13 24.47
C GLY A 240 -6.63 18.66 24.15
N ASP A 241 -7.63 17.90 23.70
CA ASP A 241 -7.50 16.48 23.45
C ASP A 241 -6.98 16.21 22.01
N PRO A 242 -6.11 15.21 21.81
CA PRO A 242 -5.67 14.84 20.47
C PRO A 242 -6.82 14.19 19.68
N VAL A 243 -6.99 14.64 18.44
CA VAL A 243 -7.98 14.13 17.50
C VAL A 243 -7.32 13.80 16.17
N TYR A 244 -7.57 12.60 15.69
CA TYR A 244 -7.14 12.09 14.39
C TYR A 244 -8.33 12.14 13.43
N ASP A 245 -8.22 12.90 12.35
CA ASP A 245 -9.34 13.19 11.45
C ASP A 245 -8.82 13.49 10.04
N TYR A 246 -9.74 13.78 9.11
CA TYR A 246 -9.40 14.33 7.81
C TYR A 246 -8.61 15.63 7.95
N CYS A 247 -7.60 15.77 7.09
CA CYS A 247 -6.81 16.98 7.00
C CYS A 247 -7.68 18.16 6.56
N ARG A 248 -7.68 19.24 7.34
CA ARG A 248 -8.40 20.49 7.05
C ARG A 248 -7.42 21.51 6.49
N GLY A 249 -7.81 22.24 5.45
CA GLY A 249 -7.09 23.45 5.03
C GLY A 249 -6.16 23.33 3.82
N GLY A 250 -6.25 22.26 3.01
CA GLY A 250 -5.63 22.21 1.68
C GLY A 250 -4.09 22.28 1.64
N ALA A 251 -3.42 22.09 2.78
CA ALA A 251 -1.97 21.95 2.83
C ALA A 251 -1.59 20.48 2.67
N ASP A 252 -0.46 20.23 2.01
CA ASP A 252 0.25 18.93 1.89
C ASP A 252 0.82 18.44 3.24
N GLN A 253 0.13 18.75 4.34
CA GLN A 253 0.52 18.39 5.69
C GLN A 253 -0.40 17.29 6.17
N TYR A 254 0.14 16.08 6.25
CA TYR A 254 -0.49 14.90 6.82
C TYR A 254 0.51 14.23 7.76
N GLN A 255 0.02 13.41 8.68
CA GLN A 255 0.88 12.73 9.66
C GLN A 255 0.65 11.22 9.70
N LEU A 256 -0.44 10.74 9.08
CA LEU A 256 -0.77 9.33 9.02
C LEU A 256 -1.26 8.96 7.62
N VAL A 257 -1.06 7.71 7.23
CA VAL A 257 -1.79 7.06 6.14
C VAL A 257 -2.50 5.83 6.70
N LEU A 258 -3.80 5.67 6.40
CA LEU A 258 -4.56 4.52 6.89
C LEU A 258 -4.04 3.21 6.28
N THR A 259 -3.87 2.19 7.12
CA THR A 259 -3.36 0.87 6.70
C THR A 259 -4.40 0.02 5.98
N GLY A 260 -5.62 0.51 5.85
CA GLY A 260 -6.65 -0.12 5.02
C GLY A 260 -6.37 -0.01 3.52
N LEU A 261 -5.43 0.84 3.10
CA LEU A 261 -4.90 0.94 1.73
C LEU A 261 -3.48 1.56 1.75
N ALA A 262 -2.50 0.81 2.25
CA ALA A 262 -1.11 1.29 2.32
C ALA A 262 -0.07 0.17 2.16
N PHE A 263 1.03 0.50 1.50
CA PHE A 263 2.25 -0.28 1.52
C PHE A 263 3.02 -0.07 2.83
N SER A 264 3.50 -1.18 3.37
CA SER A 264 4.42 -1.28 4.49
C SER A 264 5.61 -2.16 4.08
N HIS A 265 6.76 -1.96 4.73
CA HIS A 265 7.86 -2.91 4.67
C HIS A 265 7.63 -4.07 5.66
N MET A 266 8.04 -5.28 5.30
CA MET A 266 7.89 -6.48 6.13
C MET A 266 8.53 -6.33 7.52
N SER A 267 9.69 -5.65 7.60
CA SER A 267 10.38 -5.41 8.86
C SER A 267 9.54 -4.63 9.88
N TYR A 268 8.62 -3.76 9.45
CA TYR A 268 7.70 -3.08 10.37
C TYR A 268 6.70 -4.06 10.96
N LEU A 269 6.19 -5.00 10.16
CA LEU A 269 5.27 -6.04 10.63
C LEU A 269 5.96 -7.00 11.60
N GLU A 270 7.21 -7.37 11.30
CA GLU A 270 8.07 -8.15 12.18
C GLU A 270 8.32 -7.45 13.52
N TYR A 271 8.66 -6.15 13.50
CA TYR A 271 8.86 -5.40 14.74
C TYR A 271 7.54 -5.27 15.51
N TYR A 272 6.46 -4.92 14.80
CA TYR A 272 5.12 -4.80 15.36
C TYR A 272 4.68 -6.08 16.08
N TRP A 273 5.04 -7.25 15.55
CA TRP A 273 4.65 -8.54 16.11
C TRP A 273 5.67 -9.14 17.10
N SER A 274 6.79 -8.46 17.33
CA SER A 274 7.83 -8.94 18.25
C SER A 274 7.38 -8.98 19.71
N ASP A 275 8.18 -9.64 20.55
CA ASP A 275 8.03 -9.65 22.01
C ASP A 275 8.52 -8.35 22.69
N ASP A 276 8.77 -7.29 21.92
CA ASP A 276 9.05 -5.97 22.48
C ASP A 276 7.89 -5.51 23.38
N ARG A 277 8.24 -4.94 24.55
CA ARG A 277 7.25 -4.59 25.59
C ARG A 277 6.27 -3.53 25.12
N LEU A 278 6.75 -2.53 24.36
CA LEU A 278 5.89 -1.48 23.84
C LEU A 278 4.94 -2.04 22.80
N MET A 279 5.44 -2.91 21.91
CA MET A 279 4.61 -3.53 20.86
C MET A 279 3.55 -4.46 21.46
N THR A 280 3.90 -5.24 22.49
CA THR A 280 2.94 -6.08 23.22
C THR A 280 1.83 -5.23 23.83
N ALA A 281 2.19 -4.16 24.54
CA ALA A 281 1.19 -3.26 25.15
C ALA A 281 0.30 -2.56 24.10
N ILE A 282 0.85 -2.22 22.93
CA ILE A 282 0.09 -1.64 21.82
C ILE A 282 -0.90 -2.65 21.25
N ARG A 283 -0.49 -3.90 21.00
CA ARG A 283 -1.39 -4.96 20.50
C ARG A 283 -2.53 -5.21 21.48
N ASP A 284 -2.21 -5.35 22.77
CA ASP A 284 -3.22 -5.54 23.83
C ASP A 284 -4.23 -4.37 23.87
N TYR A 285 -3.75 -3.13 23.74
CA TYR A 285 -4.61 -1.95 23.69
C TYR A 285 -5.53 -1.97 22.46
N ILE A 286 -5.01 -2.34 21.29
CA ILE A 286 -5.81 -2.44 20.05
C ILE A 286 -6.87 -3.53 20.16
N ASP A 287 -6.57 -4.67 20.79
CA ASP A 287 -7.55 -5.73 21.01
C ASP A 287 -8.66 -5.29 21.98
N ASP A 288 -8.32 -4.54 23.02
CA ASP A 288 -9.30 -3.97 23.96
C ASP A 288 -10.19 -2.89 23.32
N GLN A 289 -9.62 -2.05 22.45
CA GLN A 289 -10.35 -0.95 21.81
C GLN A 289 -11.00 -1.34 20.48
N MET A 290 -10.60 -2.47 19.88
CA MET A 290 -10.96 -2.90 18.53
C MET A 290 -10.80 -1.77 17.49
N ASN A 291 -9.70 -1.03 17.57
CA ASN A 291 -9.40 0.12 16.71
C ASN A 291 -7.92 0.54 16.81
N CYS A 292 -7.52 1.51 15.99
CA CYS A 292 -6.26 2.27 16.07
C CYS A 292 -4.98 1.49 15.71
N GLU A 293 -5.09 0.35 15.04
CA GLU A 293 -3.95 -0.42 14.54
C GLU A 293 -3.20 0.35 13.43
N ASP A 294 -3.93 1.13 12.64
CA ASP A 294 -3.40 2.06 11.66
C ASP A 294 -2.54 3.18 12.29
N ILE A 295 -3.03 3.80 13.37
CA ILE A 295 -2.30 4.81 14.14
C ILE A 295 -1.03 4.18 14.73
N ALA A 296 -1.14 2.98 15.28
CA ALA A 296 -0.01 2.27 15.86
C ALA A 296 1.09 1.96 14.84
N LEU A 297 0.73 1.52 13.62
CA LEU A 297 1.73 1.25 12.59
C LEU A 297 2.40 2.54 12.08
N ASN A 298 1.66 3.65 11.95
CA ASN A 298 2.24 4.95 11.62
C ASN A 298 3.21 5.43 12.70
N PHE A 299 2.83 5.28 13.98
CA PHE A 299 3.69 5.58 15.12
C PHE A 299 4.96 4.73 15.09
N LEU A 300 4.83 3.41 14.87
CA LEU A 300 5.96 2.48 14.80
C LEU A 300 6.94 2.86 13.68
N ALA A 301 6.44 3.02 12.45
CA ALA A 301 7.28 3.35 11.30
C ALA A 301 8.02 4.68 11.53
N SER A 302 7.29 5.73 11.92
CA SER A 302 7.88 7.04 12.17
C SER A 302 8.87 7.04 13.34
N MET A 303 8.59 6.25 14.39
CA MET A 303 9.50 6.09 15.53
C MET A 303 10.82 5.46 15.07
N LEU A 304 10.79 4.42 14.26
CA LEU A 304 11.99 3.69 13.84
C LEU A 304 12.83 4.47 12.81
N THR A 305 12.19 5.08 11.82
CA THR A 305 12.88 5.71 10.68
C THR A 305 13.05 7.21 10.82
N CYS A 306 12.29 7.85 11.71
CA CYS A 306 12.20 9.30 11.84
C CYS A 306 11.66 9.99 10.59
N GLU A 307 10.93 9.25 9.76
CA GLU A 307 10.28 9.75 8.55
C GLU A 307 8.77 9.67 8.72
N GLY A 308 8.07 10.71 8.26
CA GLY A 308 6.61 10.67 8.15
C GLY A 308 6.17 9.73 7.03
N PRO A 309 4.86 9.38 6.98
CA PRO A 309 4.34 8.58 5.88
C PRO A 309 4.46 9.31 4.53
N LEU A 310 4.24 8.59 3.44
CA LEU A 310 4.19 9.12 2.09
C LEU A 310 2.78 8.94 1.49
N GLN A 311 2.09 10.05 1.23
CA GLN A 311 0.79 10.00 0.57
C GLN A 311 0.97 9.80 -0.94
N VAL A 312 0.35 8.75 -1.49
CA VAL A 312 0.29 8.49 -2.93
C VAL A 312 -1.13 8.08 -3.31
N VAL A 313 -1.78 8.90 -4.14
CA VAL A 313 -3.23 8.81 -4.41
C VAL A 313 -3.57 7.98 -5.66
N GLY A 314 -2.57 7.45 -6.38
CA GLY A 314 -2.73 6.76 -7.66
C GLY A 314 -2.50 7.65 -8.88
N LEU A 315 -2.65 7.10 -10.10
CA LEU A 315 -2.65 7.87 -11.33
C LEU A 315 -3.94 8.70 -11.34
N GLN A 316 -3.83 10.02 -11.44
CA GLN A 316 -4.98 10.91 -11.54
C GLN A 316 -5.94 10.42 -12.65
N VAL A 317 -7.09 9.83 -12.29
CA VAL A 317 -8.23 9.74 -13.19
C VAL A 317 -9.14 10.91 -12.84
N VAL A 318 -8.79 12.08 -13.35
CA VAL A 318 -9.73 13.21 -13.40
C VAL A 318 -10.69 12.90 -14.55
N ALA A 319 -11.91 12.49 -14.21
CA ALA A 319 -13.02 12.49 -15.16
C ALA A 319 -13.56 13.93 -15.33
#